data_AF-A0A2U3LSM8-F1
#
_entry.id   AF-A0A2U3LSM8-F1
#
_cell.length_a   1.000
_cell.length_b   1.000
_cell.length_c   1.000
_cell.angle_alpha   90.00
_cell.angle_beta   90.00
_cell.angle_gamma   90.00
#
_symmetry.space_group_name_H-M   'P 1'
#
loop_
_entity.id
_entity.type
_entity.pdbx_description
1 polymer ?
#
loop_
_entity_poly.entity_id
_entity_poly.type
_entity_poly.pdbx_seq_one_letter_code
_entity_poly.pdbx_strand_id
1 'polypeptide(L)' 'MFSSNRTGARIWQCIEQQLPFEAIAEKISSEYQIARTIARQHTARFLAELERHSLIERGAES' A
#
# COMPACT_ATOMS: atom_id res chain seq x y z
N MET A 1 0.78 17.24 2.94
CA MET A 1 0.87 16.66 1.58
C MET A 1 1.93 15.57 1.66
N PHE A 2 1.54 14.29 1.75
CA PHE A 2 2.51 13.21 1.76
C PHE A 2 3.16 13.16 0.37
N SER A 3 4.40 13.62 0.27
CA SER A 3 5.26 13.40 -0.89
C SER A 3 5.65 11.93 -0.94
N SER A 4 4.66 11.05 -1.03
CA SER A 4 4.89 9.64 -1.24
C SER A 4 5.51 9.51 -2.62
N ASN A 5 6.74 8.98 -2.67
CA ASN A 5 7.38 8.54 -3.90
C ASN A 5 6.37 7.87 -4.84
N ARG A 6 6.60 7.90 -6.15
CA ARG A 6 5.71 7.35 -7.20
C ARG A 6 5.03 6.02 -6.79
N THR A 7 5.76 5.14 -6.11
CA THR A 7 5.28 3.88 -5.52
C THR A 7 4.17 4.06 -4.47
N GLY A 8 4.31 4.97 -3.49
CA GLY A 8 3.30 5.20 -2.45
C GLY A 8 2.02 5.84 -2.99
N ALA A 9 2.12 6.74 -3.98
CA ALA A 9 0.93 7.25 -4.68
C ALA A 9 0.17 6.11 -5.40
N ARG A 10 0.92 5.15 -5.97
CA ARG A 10 0.32 3.97 -6.61
C ARG A 10 -0.31 3.00 -5.61
N ILE A 11 0.33 2.79 -4.46
CA ILE A 11 -0.23 1.97 -3.37
C ILE A 11 -1.54 2.61 -2.89
N TRP A 12 -1.56 3.92 -2.66
CA TRP A 12 -2.77 4.65 -2.28
C TRP A 12 -3.90 4.46 -3.29
N GLN A 13 -3.63 4.63 -4.58
CA GLN A 13 -4.63 4.41 -5.64
C GLN A 13 -5.19 2.99 -5.63
N CYS A 14 -4.39 1.98 -5.25
CA CYS A 14 -4.86 0.60 -5.16
C CYS A 14 -5.71 0.36 -3.89
N ILE A 15 -5.40 1.05 -2.80
CA ILE A 15 -6.22 1.05 -1.57
C ILE A 15 -7.57 1.72 -1.83
N GLU A 16 -7.61 2.84 -2.56
CA GLU A 16 -8.87 3.50 -2.96
C GLU A 16 -9.76 2.61 -3.84
N GLN A 17 -9.15 1.69 -4.61
CA GLN A 17 -9.86 0.68 -5.39
C GLN A 17 -10.27 -0.55 -4.56
N GLN A 18 -10.07 -0.53 -3.23
CA GLN A 18 -10.33 -1.64 -2.31
C GLN A 18 -9.64 -2.95 -2.71
N LEU A 19 -8.47 -2.85 -3.35
CA LEU A 19 -7.72 -4.03 -3.74
C LEU A 19 -7.12 -4.72 -2.50
N PRO A 20 -7.14 -6.06 -2.44
CA PRO A 20 -6.54 -6.79 -1.33
C PRO A 20 -5.03 -6.59 -1.33
N PHE A 21 -4.42 -6.57 -0.14
CA PHE A 21 -2.99 -6.35 0.07
C PHE A 21 -2.08 -7.13 -0.91
N GLU A 22 -2.40 -8.39 -1.14
CA GLU A 22 -1.66 -9.26 -2.08
C GLU A 22 -1.72 -8.76 -3.52
N ALA A 23 -2.87 -8.31 -3.99
CA ALA A 23 -3.03 -7.75 -5.32
C ALA A 23 -2.28 -6.42 -5.46
N ILE A 24 -2.25 -5.60 -4.41
CA ILE A 24 -1.44 -4.37 -4.38
C ILE A 24 0.04 -4.72 -4.51
N ALA A 25 0.55 -5.66 -3.70
CA ALA A 25 1.95 -6.05 -3.73
C ALA A 25 2.36 -6.66 -5.09
N GLU A 26 1.50 -7.47 -5.71
CA GLU A 26 1.73 -8.02 -7.04
C GLU A 26 1.77 -6.92 -8.12
N LYS A 27 0.83 -5.98 -8.07
CA LYS A 27 0.77 -4.86 -9.01
C LYS A 27 2.00 -3.95 -8.91
N ILE A 28 2.47 -3.68 -7.69
CA ILE A 28 3.69 -2.92 -7.45
C ILE A 28 4.94 -3.70 -7.88
N SER A 29 4.99 -5.00 -7.61
CA SER A 29 6.09 -5.87 -8.07
C SER A 29 6.20 -5.88 -9.58
N SER A 30 5.07 -5.99 -10.29
CA SER A 30 5.03 -6.00 -11.76
C SER A 30 5.35 -4.64 -12.36
N GLU A 31 4.76 -3.55 -11.84
CA GLU A 31 4.91 -2.20 -12.40
C GLU A 31 6.33 -1.62 -12.18
N TYR A 32 6.96 -1.93 -11.05
CA TYR A 32 8.29 -1.43 -10.69
C TYR A 32 9.41 -2.47 -10.89
N GLN A 33 9.07 -3.67 -11.40
CA GLN A 33 9.99 -4.80 -11.59
C GLN A 33 10.84 -5.12 -10.35
N ILE A 34 10.23 -5.02 -9.17
CA ILE A 34 10.87 -5.35 -7.90
C ILE A 34 10.39 -6.71 -7.40
N ALA A 35 11.19 -7.38 -6.58
CA ALA A 35 10.80 -8.64 -5.97
C ALA A 35 9.51 -8.48 -5.14
N ARG A 36 8.59 -9.44 -5.24
CA ARG A 36 7.30 -9.43 -4.53
C ARG A 36 7.46 -9.25 -3.02
N THR A 37 8.51 -9.81 -2.43
CA THR A 37 8.85 -9.64 -1.01
C THR A 37 9.14 -8.19 -0.66
N ILE A 38 9.86 -7.47 -1.53
CA ILE A 38 10.19 -6.06 -1.35
C ILE A 38 8.94 -5.20 -1.58
N ALA A 39 8.12 -5.51 -2.60
CA ALA A 39 6.83 -4.86 -2.81
C ALA A 39 5.90 -5.00 -1.60
N ARG A 40 5.81 -6.20 -1.01
CA ARG A 40 5.05 -6.42 0.24
C ARG A 40 5.56 -5.57 1.39
N GLN A 41 6.88 -5.48 1.58
CA GLN A 41 7.46 -4.63 2.63
C GLN A 41 7.12 -3.15 2.42
N HIS A 42 7.19 -2.65 1.18
CA HIS A 42 6.79 -1.28 0.87
C HIS A 42 5.31 -1.03 1.13
N THR A 43 4.42 -1.93 0.70
CA THR A 43 2.98 -1.82 0.95
C THR A 43 2.66 -1.88 2.45
N ALA A 44 3.28 -2.80 3.19
CA ALA A 44 3.06 -2.94 4.63
C ALA A 44 3.54 -1.70 5.40
N ARG A 45 4.72 -1.19 5.07
CA ARG A 45 5.24 0.07 5.65
C ARG A 45 4.31 1.23 5.35
N PHE A 46 3.82 1.34 4.13
CA PHE A 46 2.92 2.41 3.73
C PHE A 46 1.59 2.35 4.49
N LEU A 47 0.98 1.16 4.61
CA LEU A 47 -0.23 0.96 5.41
C LEU A 47 0.00 1.31 6.88
N ALA A 48 1.11 0.87 7.47
CA ALA A 48 1.44 1.20 8.86
C ALA A 48 1.62 2.71 9.07
N GLU A 49 2.21 3.42 8.10
CA GLU A 49 2.30 4.89 8.15
C GLU A 49 0.91 5.54 8.02
N LEU A 50 0.01 5.00 7.19
CA LEU A 50 -1.36 5.50 7.07
C LEU A 50 -2.19 5.30 8.35
N GLU A 51 -2.06 4.13 8.98
CA GLU A 51 -2.68 3.84 10.29
C GLU A 51 -2.13 4.78 11.37
N ARG A 52 -0.81 5.00 11.38
CA ARG A 52 -0.16 5.87 12.38
C ARG A 52 -0.59 7.34 12.26
N HIS A 53 -1.03 7.76 11.07
CA HIS A 53 -1.53 9.10 10.81
C HIS A 53 -3.06 9.21 10.91
N SER A 54 -3.74 8.16 11.39
CA SER A 54 -5.21 8.10 11.56
C SER A 54 -6.00 8.38 10.27
N LEU A 55 -5.41 8.12 9.10
CA LEU A 55 -6.05 8.34 7.80
C LEU A 55 -6.91 7.15 7.37
N ILE A 56 -6.80 6.00 8.05
CA ILE A 56 -7.58 4.80 7.78
C ILE A 56 -8.01 4.19 9.11
N GLU A 57 -9.31 4.09 9.34
CA GLU A 57 -9.84 3.25 10.42
C GLU A 57 -9.74 1.80 9.96
N ARG A 58 -8.92 1.01 10.65
CA ARG A 58 -8.91 -0.44 10.48
C ARG A 58 -10.33 -0.91 10.79
N GLY A 59 -11.07 -1.32 9.77
CA GLY A 59 -12.39 -1.95 9.94
C GLY A 59 -12.21 -3.15 10.84
N ALA A 60 -12.48 -2.95 12.13
CA ALA A 60 -12.54 -4.01 13.12
C ALA A 60 -13.79 -4.81 12.78
N GLU A 61 -13.60 -5.92 12.10
CA GLU A 61 -14.59 -6.99 12.03
C GLU A 61 -14.92 -7.39 13.47
N SER A 62 -16.19 -7.18 13.86
CA SER A 62 -16.76 -7.51 15.17
C SER A 62 -17.06 -9.00 15.31
#